data_AF-A0AA43CMN3-F1
#
_entry.id   AF-A0AA43CMN3-F1
#
_cell.length_a   1.000
_cell.length_b   1.000
_cell.length_c   1.000
_cell.angle_alpha   90.00
_cell.angle_beta   90.00
_cell.angle_gamma   90.00
#
_symmetry.space_group_name_H-M   'P 1'
#
loop_
_entity.id
_entity.type
_entity.pdbx_description
1 polymer ?
#
loop_
_entity_poly.entity_id
_entity_poly.type
_entity_poly.pdbx_seq_one_letter_code
_entity_poly.pdbx_strand_id
1 'polypeptide(L)'
;MDQTQIRKRVKLLIGFFIVGLFLSGLTAIPLTHGATWLHETFGVGSSFGEMWPGMAEWCTFVNNGVQETSIKYPFLAYGTDWLAFGHFVLALAFVGPLRDPVKNVWVIQFGMIACVLVVPYALIFGYVRGIPLSWRVIDCSFGVIGILPLWLVRNYIRKLEAETT
;
A
#
# COMPACT_ATOMS: atom_id res chain seq x y z
N MET A 1 -2.65 15.45 -26.98
CA MET A 1 -2.84 16.12 -25.67
C MET A 1 -1.87 17.26 -25.64
N ASP A 2 -2.32 18.45 -25.28
CA ASP A 2 -1.40 19.56 -25.05
C ASP A 2 -0.59 19.35 -23.73
N GLN A 3 0.49 20.11 -23.59
CA GLN A 3 1.38 20.12 -22.42
C GLN A 3 0.64 20.32 -21.08
N THR A 4 -0.36 21.20 -21.05
CA THR A 4 -1.16 21.51 -19.86
C THR A 4 -2.00 20.31 -19.45
N GLN A 5 -2.62 19.62 -20.41
CA GLN A 5 -3.37 18.38 -20.17
C GLN A 5 -2.46 17.27 -19.64
N ILE A 6 -1.25 17.11 -20.20
CA ILE A 6 -0.29 16.11 -19.72
C ILE A 6 0.11 16.40 -18.27
N ARG A 7 0.46 17.64 -17.95
CA ARG A 7 0.83 18.06 -16.59
C ARG A 7 -0.31 17.85 -15.59
N LYS A 8 -1.56 18.15 -15.96
CA LYS A 8 -2.74 17.88 -15.13
C LYS A 8 -2.90 16.39 -14.83
N ARG A 9 -2.79 15.53 -15.85
CA ARG A 9 -2.88 14.06 -15.66
C ARG A 9 -1.75 13.53 -14.78
N VAL A 10 -0.52 14.01 -14.97
CA VAL A 10 0.61 13.64 -14.12
C VAL A 10 0.35 13.99 -12.66
N LYS A 11 -0.12 15.21 -12.38
CA LYS A 11 -0.45 15.63 -11.00
C LYS A 11 -1.57 14.79 -10.38
N LEU A 12 -2.62 14.46 -11.16
CA LEU A 12 -3.70 13.60 -10.68
C LEU A 12 -3.21 12.18 -10.35
N LEU A 13 -2.40 11.57 -11.22
CA LEU A 13 -1.88 10.22 -11.01
C LEU A 13 -0.90 10.16 -9.83
N ILE A 14 -0.01 11.15 -9.69
CA ILE A 14 0.89 11.26 -8.54
C ILE A 14 0.07 11.51 -7.26
N GLY A 15 -0.93 12.40 -7.31
CA GLY A 15 -1.81 12.66 -6.18
C GLY A 15 -2.58 11.43 -5.72
N PHE A 16 -3.13 10.65 -6.67
CA PHE A 16 -3.75 9.36 -6.38
C PHE A 16 -2.77 8.40 -5.68
N PHE A 17 -1.54 8.28 -6.20
CA PHE A 17 -0.52 7.42 -5.59
C PHE A 17 -0.15 7.88 -4.17
N ILE A 18 0.03 9.18 -3.95
CA ILE A 18 0.29 9.77 -2.63
C ILE A 18 -0.83 9.45 -1.65
N VAL A 19 -2.09 9.66 -2.05
CA VAL A 19 -3.26 9.37 -1.20
C VAL A 19 -3.33 7.88 -0.88
N GLY A 20 -3.16 7.01 -1.87
CA GLY A 20 -3.15 5.56 -1.65
C GLY A 20 -2.06 5.13 -0.68
N LEU A 21 -0.85 5.65 -0.84
CA LEU A 21 0.28 5.34 0.04
C LEU A 21 0.06 5.85 1.46
N PHE A 22 -0.46 7.07 1.60
CA PHE A 22 -0.80 7.66 2.89
C PHE A 22 -1.91 6.86 3.59
N LEU A 23 -3.00 6.53 2.90
CA LEU A 23 -4.09 5.73 3.46
C LEU A 23 -3.62 4.33 3.85
N SER A 24 -2.78 3.69 3.02
CA SER A 24 -2.16 2.41 3.35
C SER A 24 -1.37 2.49 4.66
N GLY A 25 -0.54 3.53 4.83
CA GLY A 25 0.15 3.77 6.11
C GLY A 25 -0.80 4.00 7.28
N LEU A 26 -1.82 4.84 7.07
CA LEU A 26 -2.79 5.21 8.11
C LEU A 26 -3.53 3.99 8.68
N THR A 27 -3.81 2.97 7.87
CA THR A 27 -4.48 1.74 8.34
C THR A 27 -3.69 0.95 9.39
N ALA A 28 -2.37 1.15 9.50
CA ALA A 28 -1.55 0.49 10.51
C ALA A 28 -1.73 1.07 11.93
N ILE A 29 -2.26 2.29 12.06
CA ILE A 29 -2.44 2.96 13.36
C ILE A 29 -3.62 2.34 14.14
N PRO A 30 -4.86 2.29 13.60
CA PRO A 30 -5.99 1.68 14.30
C PRO A 30 -6.05 0.15 14.09
N LEU A 31 -4.92 -0.55 14.25
CA LEU A 31 -4.80 -1.97 13.90
C LEU A 31 -5.84 -2.86 14.62
N THR A 32 -6.11 -2.60 15.90
CA THR A 32 -7.12 -3.34 16.68
C THR A 32 -8.52 -3.21 16.09
N HIS A 33 -8.92 -1.99 15.72
CA HIS A 33 -10.22 -1.73 15.11
C HIS A 33 -10.30 -2.35 13.71
N GLY A 34 -9.23 -2.25 12.92
CA GLY A 34 -9.15 -2.88 11.60
C GLY A 34 -9.28 -4.41 11.68
N ALA A 35 -8.61 -5.04 12.65
CA ALA A 35 -8.68 -6.47 12.87
C ALA A 35 -10.08 -6.93 13.33
N THR A 36 -10.73 -6.18 14.23
CA THR A 36 -12.11 -6.47 14.65
C THR A 36 -13.07 -6.37 13.48
N TRP A 37 -13.02 -5.27 12.71
CA TRP A 37 -13.89 -5.08 11.56
C TRP A 37 -13.72 -6.19 10.51
N LEU A 38 -12.47 -6.62 10.27
CA LEU A 38 -12.17 -7.70 9.36
C LEU A 38 -12.72 -9.05 9.88
N HIS A 39 -12.61 -9.33 11.18
CA HIS A 39 -13.17 -10.52 11.81
C HIS A 39 -14.71 -10.52 11.77
N GLU A 40 -15.37 -9.39 12.03
CA GLU A 40 -16.84 -9.30 11.91
C GLU A 40 -17.30 -9.54 10.48
N THR A 41 -16.52 -9.10 9.49
CA THR A 41 -16.87 -9.23 8.08
C THR A 41 -16.56 -10.62 7.53
N PHE A 42 -15.36 -11.15 7.78
CA PHE A 42 -14.85 -12.38 7.15
C PHE A 42 -14.60 -13.55 8.11
N GLY A 43 -14.59 -13.30 9.42
CA GLY A 43 -14.25 -14.28 10.44
C GLY A 43 -15.30 -15.36 10.63
N VAL A 44 -14.98 -16.31 11.51
CA VAL A 44 -15.86 -17.43 11.84
C VAL A 44 -17.19 -16.90 12.39
N GLY A 45 -18.30 -17.35 11.80
CA GLY A 45 -19.65 -16.91 12.15
C GLY A 45 -20.18 -15.72 11.33
N SER A 46 -19.38 -15.16 10.42
CA SER A 46 -19.85 -14.14 9.47
C SER A 46 -20.44 -14.76 8.19
N SER A 47 -21.30 -14.01 7.49
CA SER A 47 -21.89 -14.46 6.21
C SER A 47 -20.85 -14.72 5.12
N PHE A 48 -19.72 -13.98 5.11
CA PHE A 48 -18.62 -14.27 4.19
C PHE A 48 -17.72 -15.41 4.67
N GLY A 49 -17.66 -15.65 5.97
CA GLY A 49 -16.85 -16.72 6.56
C GLY A 49 -17.33 -18.11 6.16
N GLU A 50 -18.65 -18.30 5.97
CA GLU A 50 -19.21 -19.56 5.46
C GLU A 50 -18.75 -19.89 4.03
N MET A 51 -18.54 -18.85 3.20
CA MET A 51 -18.09 -19.00 1.81
C MET A 51 -16.58 -19.26 1.71
N TRP A 52 -15.80 -18.81 2.69
CA TRP A 52 -14.34 -18.97 2.70
C TRP A 52 -13.80 -19.38 4.09
N PRO A 53 -13.98 -20.65 4.49
CA PRO A 53 -13.67 -21.11 5.85
C PRO A 53 -12.22 -20.85 6.28
N GLY A 54 -11.24 -21.12 5.39
CA GLY A 54 -9.83 -20.90 5.72
C GLY A 54 -9.46 -19.43 5.92
N MET A 55 -10.12 -18.51 5.22
CA MET A 55 -9.95 -17.07 5.46
C MET A 55 -10.63 -16.64 6.75
N ALA A 56 -11.78 -17.24 7.07
CA ALA A 56 -12.50 -16.98 8.30
C ALA A 56 -11.72 -17.35 9.55
N GLU A 57 -11.14 -18.56 9.55
CA GLU A 57 -10.25 -19.01 10.62
C GLU A 57 -9.04 -18.09 10.76
N TRP A 58 -8.43 -17.68 9.63
CA TRP A 58 -7.29 -16.77 9.63
C TRP A 58 -7.65 -15.39 10.20
N CYS A 59 -8.75 -14.77 9.77
CA CYS A 59 -9.19 -13.47 10.27
C CYS A 59 -9.51 -13.52 11.77
N THR A 60 -10.16 -14.60 12.24
CA THR A 60 -10.40 -14.81 13.68
C THR A 60 -9.09 -14.98 14.45
N PHE A 61 -8.15 -15.79 13.94
CA PHE A 61 -6.85 -16.00 14.56
C PHE A 61 -6.06 -14.69 14.70
N VAL A 62 -5.99 -13.89 13.62
CA VAL A 62 -5.32 -12.59 13.61
C VAL A 62 -5.99 -11.63 14.59
N ASN A 63 -7.32 -11.53 14.59
CA ASN A 63 -8.04 -10.66 15.51
C ASN A 63 -7.74 -11.00 16.97
N ASN A 64 -7.82 -12.28 17.35
CA ASN A 64 -7.51 -12.71 18.71
C ASN A 64 -6.07 -12.34 19.09
N GLY A 65 -5.10 -12.62 18.21
CA GLY A 65 -3.69 -12.29 18.44
C GLY A 65 -3.44 -10.79 18.61
N VAL A 66 -4.06 -9.95 17.76
CA VAL A 66 -3.96 -8.49 17.83
C VAL A 66 -4.58 -7.96 19.12
N GLN A 67 -5.79 -8.40 19.47
CA GLN A 67 -6.49 -7.94 20.67
C GLN A 67 -5.73 -8.34 21.94
N GLU A 68 -5.36 -9.61 22.09
CA GLU A 68 -4.61 -10.08 23.24
C GLU A 68 -3.26 -9.37 23.41
N THR A 69 -2.54 -9.16 22.30
CA THR A 69 -1.24 -8.46 22.34
C THR A 69 -1.41 -6.99 22.69
N SER A 70 -2.45 -6.32 22.18
CA SER A 70 -2.71 -4.91 22.49
C SER A 70 -3.01 -4.69 23.97
N ILE A 71 -3.65 -5.66 24.64
CA ILE A 71 -3.95 -5.61 26.07
C ILE A 71 -2.71 -5.95 26.91
N LYS A 72 -1.99 -7.03 26.56
CA LYS A 72 -0.85 -7.53 27.34
C LYS A 72 0.43 -6.73 27.12
N TYR A 73 0.64 -6.24 25.90
CA TYR A 73 1.88 -5.60 25.43
C TYR A 73 1.59 -4.39 24.51
N PRO A 74 0.89 -3.35 25.02
CA PRO A 74 0.45 -2.20 24.20
C PRO A 74 1.61 -1.46 23.51
N PHE A 75 2.81 -1.46 24.11
CA PHE A 75 3.98 -0.80 23.54
C PHE A 75 4.37 -1.35 22.16
N LEU A 76 3.99 -2.58 21.80
CA LEU A 76 4.29 -3.16 20.49
C LEU A 76 3.57 -2.44 19.35
N ALA A 77 2.44 -1.78 19.61
CA ALA A 77 1.75 -0.93 18.63
C ALA A 77 2.63 0.25 18.16
N TYR A 78 3.63 0.64 18.95
CA TYR A 78 4.60 1.65 18.50
C TYR A 78 5.36 1.21 17.24
N GLY A 79 5.57 -0.10 17.04
CA GLY A 79 6.13 -0.62 15.80
C GLY A 79 5.24 -0.33 14.58
N THR A 80 3.92 -0.43 14.73
CA THR A 80 2.97 -0.12 13.65
C THR A 80 2.84 1.37 13.40
N ASP A 81 3.00 2.20 14.43
CA ASP A 81 3.08 3.67 14.28
C ASP A 81 4.29 4.08 13.43
N TRP A 82 5.45 3.46 13.64
CA TRP A 82 6.64 3.70 12.81
C TRP A 82 6.48 3.21 11.37
N LEU A 83 5.80 2.07 11.16
CA LEU A 83 5.48 1.59 9.82
C LEU A 83 4.56 2.58 9.08
N ALA A 84 3.55 3.13 9.77
CA ALA A 84 2.68 4.18 9.24
C ALA A 84 3.49 5.44 8.89
N PHE A 85 4.36 5.88 9.80
CA PHE A 85 5.22 7.04 9.57
C PHE A 85 6.13 6.86 8.35
N GLY A 86 6.69 5.66 8.14
CA GLY A 86 7.47 5.33 6.95
C GLY A 86 6.69 5.57 5.66
N HIS A 87 5.41 5.17 5.61
CA HIS A 87 4.54 5.42 4.46
C HIS A 87 4.27 6.92 4.26
N PHE A 88 4.11 7.69 5.34
CA PHE A 88 3.92 9.14 5.26
C PHE A 88 5.16 9.84 4.70
N VAL A 89 6.36 9.45 5.13
CA VAL A 89 7.62 9.98 4.61
C VAL A 89 7.80 9.60 3.13
N LEU A 90 7.47 8.36 2.75
CA LEU A 90 7.50 7.94 1.35
C LEU A 90 6.50 8.73 0.51
N ALA A 91 5.29 8.99 1.01
CA ALA A 91 4.30 9.82 0.33
C ALA A 91 4.79 11.27 0.16
N LEU A 92 5.46 11.82 1.17
CA LEU A 92 6.06 13.16 1.12
C LEU A 92 7.15 13.27 0.03
N ALA A 93 7.92 12.20 -0.22
CA ALA A 93 8.94 12.19 -1.27
C ALA A 93 8.34 12.46 -2.67
N PHE A 94 7.09 12.04 -2.92
CA PHE A 94 6.38 12.29 -4.19
C PHE A 94 5.93 13.75 -4.39
N VAL A 95 6.07 14.62 -3.38
CA VAL A 95 5.84 16.06 -3.57
C VAL A 95 6.86 16.69 -4.53
N GLY A 96 8.08 16.15 -4.62
CA GLY A 96 9.06 16.57 -5.64
C GLY A 96 8.49 16.43 -7.07
N PRO A 97 8.06 15.23 -7.48
CA PRO A 97 7.34 15.00 -8.73
C PRO A 97 6.08 15.83 -8.95
N LEU A 98 5.33 16.20 -7.90
CA LEU A 98 4.18 17.12 -8.05
C LEU A 98 4.59 18.53 -8.50
N ARG A 99 5.77 18.99 -8.06
CA ARG A 99 6.32 20.30 -8.41
C ARG A 99 6.94 20.29 -9.80
N ASP A 100 7.84 19.34 -10.04
CA ASP A 100 8.52 19.18 -11.32
C ASP A 100 8.78 17.68 -11.58
N PRO A 101 7.93 17.01 -12.39
CA PRO A 101 8.04 15.58 -12.60
C PRO A 101 9.23 15.19 -13.48
N VAL A 102 9.72 16.09 -14.34
CA VAL A 102 10.87 15.83 -15.22
C VAL A 102 12.15 15.80 -14.39
N LYS A 103 12.38 16.84 -13.57
CA LYS A 103 13.57 16.89 -12.70
C LYS A 103 13.58 15.80 -11.63
N ASN A 104 12.41 15.32 -11.20
CA ASN A 104 12.26 14.33 -10.13
C ASN A 104 11.86 12.95 -10.65
N VAL A 105 12.17 12.62 -11.91
CA VAL A 105 11.73 11.37 -12.53
C VAL A 105 12.24 10.12 -11.81
N TRP A 106 13.40 10.23 -11.15
CA TRP A 106 13.94 9.14 -10.34
C TRP A 106 12.99 8.70 -9.23
N VAL A 107 12.25 9.62 -8.59
CA VAL A 107 11.29 9.27 -7.52
C VAL A 107 10.16 8.39 -8.07
N ILE A 108 9.73 8.63 -9.32
CA ILE A 108 8.75 7.77 -10.01
C ILE A 108 9.34 6.38 -10.26
N GLN A 109 10.58 6.30 -10.73
CA GLN A 109 11.27 5.02 -10.96
C GLN A 109 11.50 4.25 -9.66
N PHE A 110 11.90 4.94 -8.60
CA PHE A 110 12.04 4.40 -7.25
C PHE A 110 10.71 3.79 -6.77
N GLY A 111 9.60 4.51 -6.94
CA GLY A 111 8.27 3.98 -6.66
C GLY A 111 7.94 2.72 -7.46
N MET A 112 8.25 2.69 -8.75
CA MET A 112 8.04 1.51 -9.59
C MET A 112 8.88 0.31 -9.12
N ILE A 113 10.15 0.55 -8.75
CA ILE A 113 11.02 -0.50 -8.18
C ILE A 113 10.43 -1.02 -6.87
N ALA A 114 9.99 -0.14 -5.97
CA ALA A 114 9.34 -0.55 -4.73
C ALA A 114 8.07 -1.39 -5.00
N CYS A 115 7.24 -1.00 -5.97
CA CYS A 115 6.07 -1.79 -6.38
C CYS A 115 6.43 -3.20 -6.85
N VAL A 116 7.53 -3.36 -7.60
CA VAL A 116 8.01 -4.69 -8.01
C VAL A 116 8.55 -5.47 -6.83
N LEU A 117 9.33 -4.85 -5.94
CA LEU A 117 9.96 -5.50 -4.80
C LEU A 117 8.98 -5.95 -3.72
N VAL A 118 7.81 -5.31 -3.59
CA VAL A 118 6.75 -5.74 -2.66
C VAL A 118 6.30 -7.17 -2.94
N VAL A 119 6.26 -7.60 -4.21
CA VAL A 119 5.79 -8.95 -4.59
C VAL A 119 6.66 -10.07 -3.99
N PRO A 120 7.97 -10.17 -4.27
CA PRO A 120 8.81 -11.19 -3.64
C PRO A 120 8.88 -10.99 -2.12
N TYR A 121 8.87 -9.75 -1.63
CA TYR A 121 8.93 -9.47 -0.19
C TYR A 121 7.73 -10.07 0.55
N ALA A 122 6.51 -9.80 0.08
CA ALA A 122 5.27 -10.32 0.68
C ALA A 122 5.18 -11.85 0.57
N LEU A 123 5.57 -12.43 -0.57
CA LEU A 123 5.53 -13.89 -0.75
C LEU A 123 6.51 -14.62 0.17
N ILE A 124 7.74 -14.12 0.31
CA ILE A 124 8.80 -14.75 1.10
C ILE A 124 8.56 -14.53 2.60
N PHE A 125 8.46 -13.27 3.04
CA PHE A 125 8.30 -12.99 4.47
C PHE A 125 6.92 -13.41 4.98
N GLY A 126 5.89 -13.36 4.14
CA GLY A 126 4.60 -13.93 4.47
C GLY A 126 4.67 -15.44 4.70
N TYR A 127 5.38 -16.18 3.85
CA TYR A 127 5.62 -17.61 4.07
C TYR A 127 6.38 -17.89 5.37
N VAL A 128 7.48 -17.17 5.62
CA VAL A 128 8.31 -17.32 6.83
C VAL A 128 7.51 -17.04 8.10
N ARG A 129 6.49 -16.18 8.04
CA ARG A 129 5.61 -15.84 9.17
C ARG A 129 4.32 -16.64 9.22
N GLY A 130 4.15 -17.65 8.36
CA GLY A 130 2.95 -18.50 8.34
C GLY A 130 1.68 -17.82 7.82
N ILE A 131 1.81 -16.72 7.09
CA ILE A 131 0.68 -16.01 6.47
C ILE A 131 0.15 -16.82 5.28
N PRO A 132 -1.18 -17.07 5.19
CA PRO A 132 -1.77 -17.87 4.12
C PRO A 132 -1.59 -17.20 2.76
N LEU A 133 -1.46 -18.01 1.70
CA LEU A 133 -1.21 -17.53 0.34
C LEU A 133 -2.26 -16.50 -0.12
N SER A 134 -3.53 -16.68 0.22
CA SER A 134 -4.61 -15.74 -0.12
C SER A 134 -4.31 -14.33 0.38
N TRP A 135 -3.83 -14.19 1.62
CA TRP A 135 -3.49 -12.91 2.21
C TRP A 135 -2.22 -12.31 1.57
N ARG A 136 -1.20 -13.13 1.31
CA ARG A 136 0.01 -12.65 0.62
C ARG A 136 -0.28 -12.14 -0.79
N VAL A 137 -1.26 -12.71 -1.49
CA VAL A 137 -1.70 -12.20 -2.80
C VAL A 137 -2.37 -10.82 -2.66
N ILE A 138 -3.13 -10.60 -1.58
CA ILE A 138 -3.67 -9.27 -1.26
C ILE A 138 -2.52 -8.29 -1.02
N ASP A 139 -1.48 -8.66 -0.27
CA ASP A 139 -0.30 -7.80 -0.04
C ASP A 139 0.44 -7.48 -1.35
N CYS A 140 0.56 -8.45 -2.26
CA CYS A 140 1.17 -8.23 -3.59
C CYS A 140 0.37 -7.23 -4.45
N SER A 141 -0.95 -7.13 -4.24
CA SER A 141 -1.82 -6.26 -5.04
C SER A 141 -1.44 -4.77 -4.91
N PHE A 142 -0.88 -4.35 -3.77
CA PHE A 142 -0.40 -2.98 -3.58
C PHE A 142 0.69 -2.61 -4.60
N GLY A 143 1.62 -3.53 -4.87
CA GLY A 143 2.64 -3.36 -5.90
C GLY A 143 2.04 -3.35 -7.31
N VAL A 144 1.18 -4.32 -7.61
CA VAL A 144 0.57 -4.49 -8.94
C VAL A 144 -0.34 -3.33 -9.32
N ILE A 145 -1.14 -2.84 -8.38
CA ILE A 145 -2.04 -1.70 -8.62
C ILE A 145 -1.24 -0.39 -8.57
N GLY A 146 -0.29 -0.26 -7.64
CA GLY A 146 0.52 0.94 -7.46
C GLY A 146 1.44 1.25 -8.65
N ILE A 147 1.93 0.24 -9.37
CA ILE A 147 2.83 0.48 -10.52
C ILE A 147 2.11 1.11 -11.71
N LEU A 148 0.80 0.90 -11.86
CA LEU A 148 0.01 1.40 -12.99
C LEU A 148 0.03 2.94 -13.12
N PRO A 149 -0.32 3.73 -12.08
CA PRO A 149 -0.23 5.18 -12.17
C PRO A 149 1.21 5.67 -12.39
N LEU A 150 2.20 5.03 -11.76
CA LEU A 150 3.60 5.43 -11.90
C LEU A 150 4.15 5.17 -13.31
N TRP A 151 3.78 4.05 -13.92
CA TRP A 151 4.14 3.73 -15.30
C TRP A 151 3.52 4.72 -16.29
N LEU A 152 2.25 5.08 -16.10
CA LEU A 152 1.59 6.12 -16.90
C LEU A 152 2.30 7.48 -16.74
N VAL A 153 2.64 7.87 -15.51
CA VAL A 153 3.38 9.11 -15.22
C VAL A 153 4.75 9.10 -15.92
N ARG A 154 5.51 8.00 -15.84
CA ARG A 154 6.80 7.83 -16.52
C ARG A 154 6.67 8.05 -18.03
N ASN A 155 5.63 7.50 -18.65
CA ASN A 155 5.37 7.68 -20.08
C ASN A 155 5.02 9.13 -20.44
N TYR A 156 4.24 9.81 -19.59
CA TYR A 156 3.95 11.22 -19.77
C TYR A 156 5.18 12.12 -19.58
N ILE A 157 6.05 11.82 -18.63
CA ILE A 157 7.30 12.56 -18.40
C ILE A 157 8.19 12.51 -19.63
N ARG A 158 8.36 11.34 -20.26
CA ARG A 158 9.14 11.20 -21.51
C ARG A 158 8.60 12.08 -22.65
N LYS A 159 7.28 12.26 -22.73
CA LYS A 159 6.66 13.17 -23.73
C LYS A 159 6.96 14.63 -23.41
N LEU A 160 6.91 15.01 -22.13
CA LEU A 160 7.26 16.36 -21.69
C LEU A 160 8.73 16.69 -21.99
N GLU A 161 9.64 15.74 -21.81
CA GLU A 161 11.08 15.88 -22.12
C GLU A 161 11.32 16.10 -23.62
N ALA A 162 10.69 15.29 -24.47
CA ALA A 162 10.86 15.34 -25.93
C ALA A 162 10.35 16.64 -26.57
N GLU A 163 9.38 17.31 -25.97
CA GLU A 163 8.84 18.60 -26.46
C GLU A 163 9.62 19.82 -25.91
N THR A 164 10.53 19.62 -24.95
CA THR A 164 11.37 20.68 -24.37
C THR A 164 12.78 20.72 -25.00
N THR A 165 13.15 19.68 -25.75
CA THR A 165 14.44 19.55 -26.47
C THR A 165 14.26 19.94 -27.93
#